data_AF-A0A843JA76-F1
#
_entry.id   AF-A0A843JA76-F1
#
_cell.length_a   1.000
_cell.length_b   1.000
_cell.length_c   1.000
_cell.angle_alpha   90.00
_cell.angle_beta   90.00
_cell.angle_gamma   90.00
#
_symmetry.space_group_name_H-M   'P 1'
#
loop_
_entity.id
_entity.type
_entity.pdbx_description
1 polymer ?
#
loop_
_entity_poly.entity_id
_entity_poly.type
_entity_poly.pdbx_seq_one_letter_code
_entity_poly.pdbx_strand_id
1 'polypeptide(L)'
;MKREPSEDVCRCPRCGMVFRMGTEDRHLTDRLCLVCGHAWKSRGRTLPRRCPKCRSTRWNARVREELECLRCHHRWVPRGAGVPMNCPRCKSMYWREERQEPAAVTDDLLQKAASMYSEGKGCLEIAMLLDIPLEDVVLEIRSVREGFVRIS
;
A
#
# COMPACT_ATOMS: atom_id res chain seq x y z
N MET A 1 45.29 -27.95 20.30
CA MET A 1 45.33 -27.24 19.01
C MET A 1 43.92 -27.21 18.45
N LYS A 2 43.29 -26.02 18.42
CA LYS A 2 41.93 -25.84 17.89
C LYS A 2 42.04 -25.89 16.36
N ARG A 3 41.43 -26.88 15.70
CA ARG A 3 41.26 -26.88 14.24
C ARG A 3 40.02 -26.06 13.92
N GLU A 4 40.21 -25.02 13.12
CA GLU A 4 39.20 -24.05 12.68
C GLU A 4 38.10 -24.74 11.83
N PRO A 5 36.85 -24.25 11.87
CA PRO A 5 35.76 -24.81 11.07
C PRO A 5 35.89 -24.33 9.62
N SER A 6 36.10 -25.26 8.68
CA SER A 6 36.24 -24.97 7.26
C SER A 6 35.02 -24.27 6.66
N GLU A 7 35.30 -23.25 5.84
CA GLU A 7 34.39 -22.30 5.19
C GLU A 7 33.49 -22.89 4.08
N ASP A 8 32.96 -24.11 4.22
CA ASP A 8 32.19 -24.77 3.15
C ASP A 8 30.69 -24.47 3.18
N VAL A 9 30.29 -23.27 3.62
CA VAL A 9 28.88 -22.92 3.85
C VAL A 9 28.47 -21.68 3.05
N CYS A 10 27.94 -21.87 1.84
CA CYS A 10 27.40 -20.77 1.03
C CYS A 10 25.91 -20.53 1.34
N ARG A 11 25.54 -19.27 1.61
CA ARG A 11 24.12 -18.88 1.75
C ARG A 11 23.63 -18.28 0.45
N CYS A 12 22.48 -18.74 -0.04
CA CYS A 12 21.87 -18.18 -1.22
C CYS A 12 21.41 -16.74 -0.94
N PRO A 13 21.95 -15.71 -1.63
CA PRO A 13 21.58 -14.31 -1.40
C PRO A 13 20.14 -13.98 -1.82
N ARG A 14 19.43 -14.95 -2.40
CA ARG A 14 18.08 -14.77 -2.94
C ARG A 14 16.99 -15.48 -2.12
N CYS A 15 17.31 -16.55 -1.38
CA CYS A 15 16.33 -17.26 -0.53
C CYS A 15 16.82 -17.59 0.88
N GLY A 16 18.05 -17.22 1.25
CA GLY A 16 18.60 -17.42 2.60
C GLY A 16 18.98 -18.86 2.96
N MET A 17 18.71 -19.84 2.09
CA MET A 17 19.09 -21.24 2.34
C MET A 17 20.61 -21.42 2.35
N VAL A 18 21.05 -22.28 3.27
CA VAL A 18 22.45 -22.57 3.56
C VAL A 18 22.83 -23.89 2.87
N PHE A 19 23.90 -23.87 2.08
CA PHE A 19 24.39 -25.01 1.31
C PHE A 19 25.79 -25.39 1.76
N ARG A 20 26.03 -26.68 2.00
CA ARG A 20 27.37 -27.23 2.21
C ARG A 20 27.97 -27.61 0.87
N MET A 21 29.06 -26.97 0.47
CA MET A 21 29.82 -27.37 -0.72
C MET A 21 30.49 -28.72 -0.44
N GLY A 22 30.36 -29.69 -1.36
CA GLY A 22 30.99 -31.02 -1.22
C GLY A 22 30.06 -32.21 -0.92
N THR A 23 28.73 -32.02 -0.92
CA THR A 23 27.79 -33.17 -1.00
C THR A 23 27.09 -33.13 -2.36
N GLU A 24 27.49 -34.02 -3.25
CA GLU A 24 27.21 -33.97 -4.71
C GLU A 24 25.75 -34.19 -5.13
N ASP A 25 24.78 -34.43 -4.25
CA ASP A 25 23.46 -34.90 -4.69
C ASP A 25 22.28 -33.97 -4.40
N ARG A 26 22.40 -32.70 -4.77
CA ARG A 26 21.21 -31.88 -5.05
C ARG A 26 20.75 -32.17 -6.46
N HIS A 27 19.96 -33.23 -6.58
CA HIS A 27 19.44 -33.69 -7.84
C HIS A 27 18.75 -32.51 -8.55
N LEU A 28 19.23 -32.16 -9.76
CA LEU A 28 18.67 -31.12 -10.65
C LEU A 28 17.14 -31.26 -10.90
N THR A 29 16.58 -32.39 -10.49
CA THR A 29 15.19 -32.82 -10.60
C THR A 29 14.31 -32.50 -9.40
N ASP A 30 14.86 -32.11 -8.25
CA ASP A 30 14.05 -31.83 -7.04
C ASP A 30 13.32 -30.48 -7.18
N ARG A 31 12.00 -30.51 -7.09
CA ARG A 31 11.10 -29.37 -7.31
C ARG A 31 10.22 -29.12 -6.08
N LEU A 32 9.94 -27.85 -5.81
CA LEU A 32 9.03 -27.39 -4.76
C LEU A 32 7.99 -26.45 -5.37
N CYS A 33 6.71 -26.65 -5.05
CA CYS A 33 5.64 -25.73 -5.41
C CYS A 33 5.56 -24.60 -4.37
N LEU A 34 5.81 -23.38 -4.80
CA LEU A 34 5.67 -22.14 -4.01
C LEU A 34 4.20 -21.73 -3.79
N VAL A 35 3.24 -22.45 -4.38
CA VAL A 35 1.80 -22.19 -4.23
C VAL A 35 1.16 -23.14 -3.22
N CYS A 36 1.45 -24.45 -3.29
CA CYS A 36 0.83 -25.45 -2.42
C CYS A 36 1.82 -26.22 -1.53
N GLY A 37 3.12 -25.88 -1.57
CA GLY A 37 4.17 -26.50 -0.75
C GLY A 37 4.57 -27.92 -1.17
N HIS A 38 3.95 -28.50 -2.19
CA HIS A 38 4.26 -29.87 -2.61
C HIS A 38 5.70 -29.98 -3.16
N ALA A 39 6.46 -30.96 -2.69
CA ALA A 39 7.78 -31.30 -3.22
C ALA A 39 7.71 -32.59 -4.05
N TRP A 40 8.46 -32.65 -5.16
CA TRP A 40 8.52 -33.84 -6.03
C TRP A 40 9.84 -33.93 -6.79
N LYS A 41 10.18 -35.14 -7.25
CA LYS A 41 11.30 -35.39 -8.15
C LYS A 41 10.81 -35.46 -9.59
N SER A 42 11.31 -34.57 -10.46
CA SER A 42 11.02 -34.58 -11.90
C SER A 42 11.77 -35.71 -12.60
N ARG A 43 11.14 -36.40 -13.56
CA ARG A 43 11.82 -37.43 -14.36
C ARG A 43 12.74 -36.85 -15.45
N GLY A 44 12.70 -35.53 -15.66
CA GLY A 44 13.52 -34.84 -16.67
C GLY A 44 14.14 -33.54 -16.15
N ARG A 45 15.19 -33.08 -16.85
CA ARG A 45 15.90 -31.83 -16.55
C ARG A 45 15.07 -30.56 -16.83
N THR A 46 14.03 -30.66 -17.64
CA THR A 46 13.13 -29.55 -17.95
C THR A 46 12.22 -29.19 -16.76
N LEU A 47 11.86 -27.92 -16.66
CA LEU A 47 10.90 -27.45 -15.66
C LEU A 47 9.49 -27.85 -16.10
N PRO A 48 8.70 -28.54 -15.26
CA PRO A 48 7.33 -28.88 -15.62
C PRO A 48 6.49 -27.60 -15.77
N ARG A 49 5.55 -27.60 -16.72
CA ARG A 49 4.65 -26.45 -16.94
C ARG A 49 3.67 -26.22 -15.77
N ARG A 50 3.36 -27.25 -14.99
CA ARG A 50 2.37 -27.22 -13.90
C ARG A 50 2.84 -28.02 -12.69
N CYS A 51 2.37 -27.63 -11.50
CA CYS A 51 2.50 -28.47 -10.31
C CYS A 51 1.68 -29.76 -10.48
N PRO A 52 2.22 -30.95 -10.15
CA PRO A 52 1.47 -32.21 -10.22
C PRO A 52 0.33 -32.30 -9.19
N LYS A 53 0.43 -31.61 -8.04
CA LYS A 53 -0.61 -31.62 -6.99
C LYS A 53 -1.71 -30.57 -7.24
N CYS A 54 -1.36 -29.28 -7.33
CA CYS A 54 -2.35 -28.20 -7.44
C CYS A 54 -2.60 -27.70 -8.87
N ARG A 55 -1.90 -28.25 -9.87
CA ARG A 55 -2.00 -27.88 -11.30
C ARG A 55 -1.67 -26.42 -11.64
N SER A 56 -1.20 -25.63 -10.67
CA SER A 56 -0.77 -24.24 -10.88
C SER A 56 0.35 -24.17 -11.90
N THR A 57 0.20 -23.30 -12.90
CA THR A 57 1.24 -22.94 -13.87
C THR A 57 2.31 -22.02 -13.28
N ARG A 58 2.06 -21.48 -12.09
CA ARG A 58 2.93 -20.54 -11.37
C ARG A 58 3.60 -21.19 -10.17
N TRP A 59 3.72 -22.51 -10.18
CA TRP A 59 4.22 -23.31 -9.06
C TRP A 59 5.66 -22.98 -8.66
N ASN A 60 6.49 -22.47 -9.57
CA ASN A 60 7.87 -22.06 -9.32
C ASN A 60 8.06 -20.54 -9.36
N ALA A 61 6.97 -19.76 -9.47
CA ALA A 61 7.02 -18.32 -9.39
C ALA A 61 6.86 -17.88 -7.93
N ARG A 62 7.61 -16.85 -7.53
CA ARG A 62 7.39 -16.23 -6.21
C ARG A 62 5.93 -15.79 -6.09
N VAL A 63 5.35 -16.02 -4.91
CA VAL A 63 4.06 -15.43 -4.54
C VAL A 63 4.23 -13.92 -4.68
N ARG A 64 3.33 -13.29 -5.44
CA ARG A 64 3.33 -11.84 -5.57
C ARG A 64 2.78 -11.25 -4.29
N GLU A 65 3.41 -10.19 -3.83
CA GLU A 65 2.94 -9.44 -2.67
C GLU A 65 1.54 -8.88 -2.97
N GLU A 66 0.66 -9.00 -1.98
CA GLU A 66 -0.61 -8.30 -1.98
C GLU A 66 -0.35 -6.81 -1.71
N LEU A 67 -0.99 -5.96 -2.49
CA LEU A 67 -0.91 -4.51 -2.36
C LEU A 67 -2.23 -3.99 -1.78
N GLU A 68 -2.15 -2.94 -0.97
CA GLU A 68 -3.30 -2.19 -0.48
C GLU A 68 -3.24 -0.74 -0.96
N CYS A 69 -4.39 -0.17 -1.33
CA CYS A 69 -4.50 1.25 -1.63
C CYS A 69 -4.80 2.04 -0.35
N LEU A 70 -3.90 2.93 0.06
CA LEU A 70 -4.05 3.77 1.26
C LEU A 70 -5.14 4.86 1.13
N ARG A 71 -5.76 5.01 -0.06
CA ARG A 71 -6.87 5.96 -0.30
C ARG A 71 -8.25 5.33 -0.22
N CYS A 72 -8.37 4.05 -0.61
CA CYS A 72 -9.68 3.37 -0.69
C CYS A 72 -9.70 1.97 -0.05
N HIS A 73 -8.59 1.57 0.58
CA HIS A 73 -8.36 0.30 1.28
C HIS A 73 -8.64 -0.95 0.46
N HIS A 74 -8.63 -0.84 -0.87
CA HIS A 74 -8.76 -1.99 -1.74
C HIS A 74 -7.46 -2.80 -1.74
N ARG A 75 -7.56 -4.12 -1.60
CA ARG A 75 -6.44 -5.06 -1.66
C ARG A 75 -6.45 -5.84 -2.97
N TRP A 76 -5.29 -6.00 -3.60
CA TRP A 76 -5.14 -6.79 -4.83
C TRP A 76 -3.75 -7.37 -5.00
N VAL A 77 -3.67 -8.47 -5.76
CA VAL A 77 -2.41 -9.06 -6.20
C VAL A 77 -2.13 -8.65 -7.66
N PRO A 78 -1.03 -7.95 -7.97
CA PRO A 78 -0.73 -7.50 -9.33
C PRO A 78 -0.65 -8.64 -10.35
N ARG A 79 -1.14 -8.41 -11.57
CA ARG A 79 -1.07 -9.38 -12.68
C ARG A 79 0.27 -9.34 -13.46
N GLY A 80 0.95 -8.19 -13.47
CA GLY A 80 2.26 -8.01 -14.10
C GLY A 80 3.44 -8.26 -13.15
N ALA A 81 4.66 -8.13 -13.66
CA ALA A 81 5.88 -8.14 -12.84
C ALA A 81 6.22 -6.77 -12.23
N GLY A 82 5.53 -5.71 -12.65
CA GLY A 82 5.75 -4.34 -12.17
C GLY A 82 4.72 -3.88 -11.14
N VAL A 83 5.10 -2.80 -10.43
CA VAL A 83 4.21 -2.03 -9.56
C VAL A 83 3.16 -1.31 -10.41
N PRO A 84 1.87 -1.37 -10.05
CA PRO A 84 0.83 -0.66 -10.79
C PRO A 84 0.97 0.86 -10.63
N MET A 85 0.75 1.60 -11.72
CA MET A 85 0.69 3.07 -11.68
C MET A 85 -0.55 3.58 -10.96
N ASN A 86 -1.68 2.89 -11.09
CA ASN A 86 -2.97 3.32 -10.55
C ASN A 86 -3.61 2.21 -9.70
N CYS A 87 -4.38 2.61 -8.69
CA CYS A 87 -5.28 1.69 -8.00
C CYS A 87 -6.30 1.11 -8.99
N PRO A 88 -6.51 -0.22 -9.05
CA PRO A 88 -7.49 -0.82 -9.95
C PRO A 88 -8.94 -0.43 -9.61
N ARG A 89 -9.22 -0.07 -8.35
CA ARG A 89 -10.56 0.34 -7.85
C ARG A 89 -10.81 1.84 -8.04
N CYS A 90 -10.08 2.70 -7.33
CA CYS A 90 -10.34 4.15 -7.34
C CYS A 90 -9.56 4.94 -8.41
N LYS A 91 -8.72 4.28 -9.22
CA LYS A 91 -7.89 4.87 -10.28
C LYS A 91 -6.85 5.91 -9.81
N SER A 92 -6.73 6.15 -8.51
CA SER A 92 -5.70 7.04 -7.94
C SER A 92 -4.30 6.61 -8.34
N MET A 93 -3.48 7.57 -8.79
CA MET A 93 -2.04 7.41 -9.01
C MET A 93 -1.27 7.38 -7.68
N TYR A 94 -1.80 8.08 -6.66
CA TYR A 94 -1.25 8.20 -5.31
C TYR A 94 -1.81 7.11 -4.40
N TRP A 95 -1.94 5.88 -4.89
CA TRP A 95 -2.56 4.79 -4.13
C TRP A 95 -1.69 4.30 -2.97
N ARG A 96 -0.40 4.67 -2.95
CA ARG A 96 0.58 4.36 -1.89
C ARG A 96 0.70 5.44 -0.82
N GLU A 97 -0.10 6.49 -0.93
CA GLU A 97 -0.08 7.62 -0.03
C GLU A 97 -1.46 7.74 0.61
N GLU A 98 -1.49 8.07 1.90
CA GLU A 98 -2.73 8.39 2.58
C GLU A 98 -3.33 9.67 2.02
N ARG A 99 -4.64 9.83 2.20
CA ARG A 99 -5.26 11.13 1.95
C ARG A 99 -4.72 12.08 3.02
N GLN A 100 -4.08 13.16 2.60
CA GLN A 100 -3.92 14.31 3.46
C GLN A 100 -5.32 14.88 3.68
N GLU A 101 -5.83 14.73 4.90
CA GLU A 101 -6.97 15.51 5.35
C GLU A 101 -6.50 16.96 5.52
N PRO A 102 -7.32 17.96 5.14
CA PRO A 102 -7.00 19.35 5.43
C PRO A 102 -6.78 19.51 6.94
N ALA A 103 -5.91 20.47 7.31
CA ALA A 103 -5.72 20.79 8.71
C ALA A 103 -7.07 21.12 9.36
N ALA A 104 -7.31 20.59 10.57
CA ALA A 104 -8.54 20.87 11.27
C ALA A 104 -8.70 22.39 11.44
N VAL A 105 -9.83 22.92 10.98
CA VAL A 105 -10.16 24.33 11.15
C VAL A 105 -10.40 24.58 12.64
N THR A 106 -9.71 25.56 13.20
CA THR A 106 -9.84 25.92 14.62
C THR A 106 -10.99 26.89 14.84
N ASP A 107 -11.61 26.87 16.02
CA ASP A 107 -12.67 27.81 16.40
C ASP A 107 -12.22 29.27 16.28
N ASP A 108 -10.94 29.58 16.55
CA ASP A 108 -10.37 30.92 16.39
C ASP A 108 -10.44 31.40 14.92
N LEU A 109 -10.14 30.52 13.96
CA LEU A 109 -10.24 30.83 12.54
C LEU A 109 -11.69 31.04 12.09
N LEU A 110 -12.62 30.25 12.62
CA LEU A 110 -14.06 30.42 12.37
C LEU A 110 -14.59 31.74 12.94
N GLN A 111 -14.20 32.09 14.16
CA GLN A 111 -14.58 33.36 14.78
C GLN A 111 -14.03 34.55 13.99
N LYS A 112 -12.79 34.45 13.50
CA LYS A 112 -12.17 35.45 12.63
C LYS A 112 -12.90 35.55 11.28
N ALA A 113 -13.31 34.42 10.71
CA ALA A 113 -14.13 34.39 9.50
C ALA A 113 -15.48 35.12 9.70
N ALA A 114 -16.15 34.88 10.83
CA ALA A 114 -17.40 35.57 11.17
C ALA A 114 -17.22 37.09 11.36
N SER A 115 -16.12 37.53 11.98
CA SER A 115 -15.78 38.95 12.10
C SER A 115 -15.57 39.59 10.72
N MET A 116 -14.75 38.95 9.88
CA MET A 116 -14.45 39.44 8.53
C MET A 116 -15.73 39.53 7.66
N TYR A 117 -16.66 38.59 7.81
CA TYR A 117 -17.95 38.64 7.13
C TYR A 117 -18.80 39.81 7.61
N SER A 118 -18.83 40.06 8.92
CA SER A 118 -19.56 41.18 9.53
C SER A 118 -19.00 42.54 9.09
N GLU A 119 -17.69 42.60 8.78
CA GLU A 119 -17.02 43.76 8.18
C GLU A 119 -17.32 43.92 6.67
N GLY A 120 -18.07 42.99 6.06
CA GLY A 120 -18.50 43.04 4.67
C GLY A 120 -17.64 42.26 3.68
N LYS A 121 -16.66 41.47 4.14
CA LYS A 121 -15.86 40.62 3.25
C LYS A 121 -16.68 39.43 2.73
N GLY A 122 -16.45 39.07 1.48
CA GLY A 122 -17.11 37.91 0.87
C GLY A 122 -16.58 36.58 1.40
N CYS A 123 -17.43 35.54 1.51
CA CYS A 123 -17.03 34.22 2.01
C CYS A 123 -15.81 33.62 1.27
N LEU A 124 -15.72 33.83 -0.05
CA LEU A 124 -14.59 33.36 -0.86
C LEU A 124 -13.28 34.06 -0.50
N GLU A 125 -13.32 35.37 -0.29
CA GLU A 125 -12.15 36.16 0.11
C GLU A 125 -11.66 35.72 1.49
N ILE A 126 -12.59 35.48 2.42
CA ILE A 126 -12.29 35.00 3.77
C ILE A 126 -11.61 33.62 3.73
N ALA A 127 -12.17 32.68 2.95
CA ALA A 127 -11.61 31.34 2.78
C ALA A 127 -10.16 31.38 2.27
N MET A 128 -9.89 32.24 1.28
CA MET A 128 -8.54 32.41 0.74
C MET A 128 -7.58 33.09 1.73
N LEU A 129 -8.03 34.08 2.50
CA LEU A 129 -7.17 34.82 3.43
C LEU A 129 -6.82 34.02 4.68
N LEU A 130 -7.71 33.15 5.13
CA LEU A 130 -7.52 32.32 6.33
C LEU A 130 -7.01 30.91 6.01
N ASP A 131 -6.90 30.56 4.72
CA ASP A 131 -6.51 29.22 4.23
C ASP A 131 -7.39 28.10 4.84
N ILE A 132 -8.70 28.35 4.87
CA ILE A 132 -9.71 27.39 5.36
C ILE A 132 -10.70 27.06 4.25
N PRO A 133 -11.29 25.84 4.25
CA PRO A 133 -12.27 25.46 3.24
C PRO A 133 -13.46 26.42 3.20
N LEU A 134 -13.89 26.77 1.99
CA LEU A 134 -15.05 27.65 1.77
C LEU A 134 -16.33 27.11 2.45
N GLU A 135 -16.49 25.80 2.50
CA GLU A 135 -17.63 25.15 3.14
C GLU A 135 -17.70 25.49 4.63
N ASP A 136 -16.59 25.44 5.35
CA ASP A 136 -16.53 25.75 6.78
C ASP A 136 -16.91 27.22 7.05
N VAL A 137 -16.42 28.15 6.22
CA VAL A 137 -16.80 29.58 6.30
C VAL A 137 -18.31 29.77 6.11
N VAL A 138 -18.89 29.10 5.11
CA VAL A 138 -20.32 29.21 4.80
C VAL A 138 -21.18 28.60 5.92
N LEU A 139 -20.77 27.47 6.47
CA LEU A 139 -21.47 26.80 7.57
C LEU A 139 -21.45 27.66 8.83
N GLU A 140 -20.31 28.25 9.19
CA GLU A 140 -20.20 29.14 10.34
C GLU A 140 -21.10 30.36 10.21
N ILE A 141 -21.05 31.06 9.07
CA ILE A 141 -21.89 32.25 8.84
C ILE A 141 -23.39 31.88 8.86
N ARG A 142 -23.77 30.70 8.35
CA ARG A 142 -25.16 30.21 8.43
C ARG A 142 -25.58 29.94 9.87
N SER A 143 -24.73 29.26 10.65
CA SER A 143 -24.94 28.98 12.07
C SER A 143 -25.20 30.27 12.87
N VAL A 144 -24.34 31.28 12.68
CA VAL A 144 -24.49 32.60 13.33
C VAL A 144 -25.81 33.26 12.95
N ARG A 145 -26.20 33.22 11.66
CA ARG A 145 -27.48 33.80 11.21
C ARG A 145 -28.70 33.09 11.78
N GLU A 146 -28.67 31.76 11.86
CA GLU A 146 -29.76 30.98 12.44
C GLU A 146 -29.91 31.22 13.96
N GLY A 147 -28.80 31.47 14.66
CA GLY A 147 -28.81 31.93 16.05
C GLY A 147 -29.40 33.33 16.26
N PHE A 148 -29.40 34.18 15.23
CA PHE A 148 -29.93 35.55 15.27
C PHE A 148 -31.45 35.65 15.00
N VAL A 149 -32.11 34.56 14.56
CA VAL A 149 -33.53 34.56 14.13
C VAL A 149 -34.54 34.43 15.30
N ARG A 150 -34.12 34.57 16.55
CA ARG A 150 -35.04 34.59 17.70
C ARG A 150 -34.75 35.72 18.68
N ILE A 151 -35.24 36.92 18.38
CA ILE A 151 -35.99 37.81 19.28
C ILE A 151 -36.77 38.76 18.36
N SER A 152 -38.06 38.50 18.19
CA SER A 152 -39.08 39.46 17.71
C SER A 152 -40.39 39.07 18.36
#